data_AF-A0A7C7GFP9-F1
#
_entry.id   AF-A0A7C7GFP9-F1
#
_cell.length_a   1.000
_cell.length_b   1.000
_cell.length_c   1.000
_cell.angle_alpha   90.00
_cell.angle_beta   90.00
_cell.angle_gamma   90.00
#
_symmetry.space_group_name_H-M   'P 1'
#
loop_
_entity.id
_entity.type
_entity.pdbx_description
1 polymer ?
#
loop_
_entity_poly.entity_id
_entity_poly.type
_entity_poly.pdbx_seq_one_letter_code
_entity_poly.pdbx_strand_id
1 'polypeptide(L)'
;MKPEVRAETRKKLRQTGDLEELLERSTIDTLKVALRDSVLLAAADGEYHPAEVVVLERIAKAAGISIDELDELYDWVTEGWHWLAKG
;
A
#
# COMPACT_ATOMS: atom_id res chain seq x y z
N MET A 1 12.82 -18.96 4.71
CA MET A 1 13.05 -18.19 5.96
C MET A 1 12.76 -19.08 7.16
N LYS A 2 13.66 -19.18 8.14
CA LYS A 2 13.47 -20.06 9.32
C LYS A 2 12.26 -19.61 10.17
N PRO A 3 11.52 -20.51 10.84
CA PRO A 3 10.33 -20.17 11.64
C PRO A 3 10.57 -19.04 12.67
N GLU A 4 11.69 -19.09 13.37
CA GLU A 4 12.09 -18.09 14.38
C GLU A 4 12.28 -16.70 13.77
N VAL A 5 12.95 -16.62 12.62
CA VAL A 5 13.15 -15.35 11.89
C VAL A 5 11.80 -14.76 11.48
N ARG A 6 10.84 -15.60 11.05
CA ARG A 6 9.49 -15.14 10.70
C ARG A 6 8.72 -14.60 11.91
N ALA A 7 8.88 -15.22 13.07
CA ALA A 7 8.25 -14.75 14.30
C ALA A 7 8.81 -13.40 14.74
N GLU A 8 10.14 -13.25 14.72
CA GLU A 8 10.82 -12.01 15.11
C GLU A 8 10.50 -10.86 14.14
N THR A 9 10.50 -11.12 12.83
CA THR A 9 10.09 -10.13 11.82
C THR A 9 8.66 -9.65 12.06
N ARG A 10 7.70 -10.57 12.31
CA ARG A 10 6.32 -10.17 12.62
C ARG A 10 6.20 -9.33 13.88
N LYS A 11 7.01 -9.62 14.91
CA LYS A 11 7.00 -8.83 16.15
C LYS A 11 7.42 -7.38 15.88
N LYS A 12 8.46 -7.19 15.06
CA LYS A 12 8.92 -5.85 14.64
C LYS A 12 7.89 -5.13 13.78
N LEU A 13 7.23 -5.84 12.86
CA LEU A 13 6.15 -5.28 12.03
C LEU A 13 4.90 -4.87 12.83
N ARG A 14 4.71 -5.38 14.06
CA ARG A 14 3.64 -4.93 14.96
C ARG A 14 4.01 -3.68 15.77
N GLN A 15 5.28 -3.32 15.79
CA GLN A 15 5.81 -2.10 16.40
C GLN A 15 6.21 -1.13 15.29
N THR A 16 5.30 -0.89 14.35
CA THR A 16 5.47 0.16 13.35
C THR A 16 5.47 1.51 14.06
N GLY A 17 6.50 2.31 13.77
CA GLY A 17 6.60 3.68 14.24
C GLY A 17 5.49 4.56 13.65
N ASP A 18 5.63 5.86 13.84
CA ASP A 18 4.71 6.84 13.28
C ASP A 18 4.76 6.82 11.74
N LEU A 19 3.59 6.88 11.08
CA LEU A 19 3.51 6.82 9.62
C LEU A 19 4.30 7.96 8.98
N GLU A 20 4.24 9.16 9.55
CA GLU A 20 4.83 10.34 8.94
C GLU A 20 6.36 10.26 9.03
N GLU A 21 6.90 9.75 10.14
CA GLU A 21 8.33 9.44 10.25
C GLU A 21 8.79 8.42 9.19
N LEU A 22 7.97 7.38 8.93
CA LEU A 22 8.29 6.37 7.92
C LEU A 22 8.25 6.94 6.50
N LEU A 23 7.31 7.83 6.22
CA LEU A 23 7.20 8.51 4.92
C LEU A 23 8.42 9.39 4.68
N GLU A 24 8.82 10.20 5.65
CA GLU A 24 9.97 11.12 5.55
C GLU A 24 11.31 10.38 5.37
N ARG A 25 11.45 9.19 5.95
CA ARG A 25 12.69 8.40 5.90
C ARG A 25 12.80 7.52 4.66
N SER A 26 11.73 7.37 3.88
CA SER A 26 11.67 6.49 2.72
C SER A 26 12.10 7.21 1.46
N THR A 27 12.70 6.47 0.51
CA THR A 27 12.95 7.01 -0.82
C THR A 27 11.65 7.05 -1.62
N ILE A 28 11.55 7.97 -2.60
CA ILE A 28 10.38 8.06 -3.49
C ILE A 28 10.06 6.71 -4.14
N ASP A 29 11.08 5.99 -4.63
CA ASP A 29 10.89 4.67 -5.25
C ASP A 29 10.33 3.65 -4.25
N THR A 30 10.78 3.68 -2.99
CA THR A 30 10.26 2.83 -1.92
C THR A 30 8.79 3.15 -1.65
N LEU A 31 8.42 4.43 -1.62
CA LEU A 31 7.05 4.88 -1.41
C LEU A 31 6.12 4.47 -2.57
N LYS A 32 6.60 4.52 -3.82
CA LYS A 32 5.84 4.05 -4.98
C LYS A 32 5.54 2.55 -4.90
N VAL A 33 6.53 1.75 -4.50
CA VAL A 33 6.34 0.30 -4.29
C VAL A 33 5.37 0.04 -3.14
N ALA A 34 5.54 0.76 -2.01
CA ALA A 34 4.65 0.64 -0.87
C ALA A 34 3.21 1.02 -1.24
N LEU A 35 3.00 2.11 -1.97
CA LEU A 35 1.68 2.54 -2.43
C LEU A 35 1.00 1.44 -3.26
N ARG A 36 1.70 0.92 -4.28
CA ARG A 36 1.17 -0.16 -5.13
C ARG A 36 0.74 -1.37 -4.29
N ASP A 37 1.60 -1.83 -3.39
CA ASP A 37 1.33 -3.01 -2.58
C ASP A 37 0.18 -2.75 -1.58
N SER A 38 0.08 -1.54 -1.04
CA SER A 38 -1.03 -1.12 -0.16
C SER A 38 -2.35 -1.02 -0.89
N VAL A 39 -2.40 -0.48 -2.12
CA VAL A 39 -3.63 -0.43 -2.93
C VAL A 39 -4.11 -1.85 -3.26
N LEU A 40 -3.20 -2.74 -3.67
CA LEU A 40 -3.53 -4.15 -3.93
C LEU A 40 -4.06 -4.87 -2.68
N LEU A 41 -3.49 -4.58 -1.52
CA LEU A 41 -3.92 -5.16 -0.25
C LEU A 41 -5.31 -4.64 0.16
N ALA A 42 -5.54 -3.33 0.05
CA ALA A 42 -6.82 -2.71 0.38
C ALA A 42 -7.94 -3.17 -0.58
N ALA A 43 -7.63 -3.43 -1.84
CA ALA A 43 -8.61 -3.96 -2.79
C ALA A 43 -9.02 -5.43 -2.53
N ALA A 44 -8.36 -6.15 -1.59
CA ALA A 44 -8.54 -7.58 -1.42
C ALA A 44 -9.92 -7.99 -0.88
N ASP A 45 -10.61 -7.12 -0.15
CA ASP A 45 -11.98 -7.33 0.33
C ASP A 45 -13.05 -6.70 -0.58
N GLY A 46 -12.63 -5.99 -1.63
CA GLY A 46 -13.48 -5.39 -2.65
C GLY A 46 -14.02 -4.00 -2.31
N GLU A 47 -13.66 -3.41 -1.17
CA GLU A 47 -14.10 -2.07 -0.77
C GLU A 47 -12.98 -1.31 -0.04
N TYR A 48 -12.68 -0.09 -0.46
CA TYR A 48 -11.73 0.76 0.26
C TYR A 48 -12.41 1.42 1.46
N HIS A 49 -11.97 1.11 2.67
CA HIS A 49 -12.44 1.83 3.85
C HIS A 49 -11.90 3.28 3.83
N PRO A 50 -12.71 4.31 4.18
CA PRO A 50 -12.22 5.68 4.35
C PRO A 50 -10.90 5.86 5.12
N ALA A 51 -10.64 5.02 6.13
CA ALA A 51 -9.38 5.07 6.88
C ALA A 51 -8.17 4.63 6.04
N GLU A 52 -8.36 3.67 5.13
CA GLU A 52 -7.33 3.19 4.20
C GLU A 52 -7.07 4.24 3.11
N VAL A 53 -8.12 4.86 2.57
CA VAL A 53 -8.01 5.94 1.58
C VAL A 53 -7.12 7.08 2.13
N VAL A 54 -7.34 7.51 3.37
CA VAL A 54 -6.51 8.54 4.01
C VAL A 54 -5.03 8.15 4.09
N VAL A 55 -4.73 6.88 4.35
CA VAL A 55 -3.34 6.39 4.39
C VAL A 55 -2.73 6.34 2.98
N LEU A 56 -3.49 5.87 1.99
CA LEU A 56 -3.05 5.78 0.60
C LEU A 56 -2.78 7.17 0.01
N GLU A 57 -3.64 8.15 0.27
CA GLU A 57 -3.43 9.55 -0.13
C GLU A 57 -2.16 10.15 0.49
N ARG A 58 -1.86 9.83 1.76
CA ARG A 58 -0.62 10.29 2.42
C ARG A 58 0.62 9.69 1.79
N ILE A 59 0.59 8.39 1.49
CA ILE A 59 1.71 7.71 0.81
C ILE A 59 1.88 8.28 -0.61
N ALA A 60 0.79 8.48 -1.36
CA ALA A 60 0.81 9.05 -2.71
C ALA A 60 1.41 10.46 -2.70
N LYS A 61 0.96 11.32 -1.78
CA LYS A 61 1.52 12.66 -1.60
C LYS A 61 3.02 12.64 -1.29
N ALA A 62 3.47 11.75 -0.41
CA ALA A 62 4.89 11.60 -0.09
C ALA A 62 5.70 11.02 -1.27
N ALA A 63 5.08 10.20 -2.11
CA ALA A 63 5.68 9.65 -3.34
C ALA A 63 5.70 10.64 -4.53
N GLY A 64 5.09 11.82 -4.37
CA GLY A 64 4.92 12.80 -5.46
C GLY A 64 3.93 12.35 -6.53
N ILE A 65 2.97 11.50 -6.16
CA ILE A 65 1.88 11.02 -7.02
C ILE A 65 0.66 11.92 -6.77
N SER A 66 0.07 12.40 -7.86
CA SER A 66 -1.15 13.20 -7.84
C SER A 66 -2.39 12.35 -7.52
N ILE A 67 -3.49 13.01 -7.17
CA ILE A 67 -4.77 12.31 -6.93
C ILE A 67 -5.25 11.63 -8.22
N ASP A 68 -5.11 12.30 -9.37
CA ASP A 68 -5.48 11.72 -10.67
C ASP A 68 -4.70 10.42 -10.97
N GLU A 69 -3.39 10.42 -10.72
CA GLU A 69 -2.56 9.20 -10.87
C GLU A 69 -2.90 8.11 -9.84
N LEU A 70 -3.37 8.49 -8.65
CA LEU A 70 -3.84 7.54 -7.64
C LEU A 70 -5.19 6.92 -8.05
N ASP A 71 -6.09 7.71 -8.63
CA ASP A 71 -7.37 7.23 -9.17
C ASP A 71 -7.13 6.26 -10.33
N GLU A 72 -6.20 6.57 -11.25
CA GLU A 72 -5.78 5.66 -12.31
C GLU A 72 -5.23 4.32 -11.75
N LEU A 73 -4.53 4.36 -10.61
CA LEU A 73 -4.05 3.16 -9.94
C LEU A 73 -5.21 2.33 -9.33
N TYR A 74 -6.23 2.97 -8.76
CA TYR A 74 -7.43 2.29 -8.28
C TYR A 74 -8.20 1.61 -9.41
N ASP A 75 -8.36 2.30 -10.53
CA ASP A 75 -9.00 1.76 -11.72
C ASP A 75 -8.20 0.55 -12.24
N TRP A 76 -6.88 0.68 -12.35
CA TRP A 76 -6.01 -0.41 -12.80
C TRP A 76 -6.11 -1.67 -11.92
N VAL A 77 -6.14 -1.51 -10.59
CA VAL A 77 -6.32 -2.65 -9.67
C VAL A 77 -7.70 -3.29 -9.84
N THR A 78 -8.74 -2.48 -10.01
CA THR A 78 -10.11 -2.95 -10.23
C THR A 78 -10.23 -3.74 -11.54
N GLU A 79 -9.58 -3.27 -12.61
CA GLU A 79 -9.50 -3.99 -13.89
C GLU A 79 -8.72 -5.30 -13.77
N GLY A 80 -7.64 -5.32 -12.98
CA GLY A 80 -6.86 -6.52 -12.70
C GLY A 80 -7.70 -7.66 -12.13
N TRP A 81 -8.65 -7.35 -11.24
CA TRP A 81 -9.61 -8.32 -10.72
C TRP A 81 -10.55 -8.87 -11.80
N HIS A 82 -11.00 -8.02 -12.73
CA HIS A 82 -11.82 -8.47 -13.85
C HIS A 82 -11.07 -9.43 -14.79
N TRP A 83 -9.76 -9.25 -14.98
CA TRP A 83 -8.96 -10.18 -15.77
C TRP A 83 -8.77 -11.51 -15.03
N LEU A 84 -8.45 -11.46 -13.74
CA LEU A 84 -8.30 -12.67 -12.92
C LEU A 84 -9.59 -13.52 -12.89
N ALA A 85 -10.75 -12.87 -12.86
CA ALA A 85 -12.04 -13.54 -12.90
C ALA A 85 -12.37 -14.17 -14.26
N LYS A 86 -11.76 -13.70 -15.36
CA LYS A 86 -12.01 -14.17 -16.72
C LYS A 86 -11.12 -15.34 -17.16
N GLY A 87 -10.01 -15.60 -16.44
CA GLY A 87 -9.09 -16.71 -16.70
C GLY A 87 -7.96 -16.36 -17.65
#